data_AF-A0A1V4KD91-F1
#
_entry.id   AF-A0A1V4KD91-F1
#
_cell.length_a   1.000
_cell.length_b   1.000
_cell.length_c   1.000
_cell.angle_alpha   90.00
_cell.angle_beta   90.00
_cell.angle_gamma   90.00
#
_symmetry.space_group_name_H-M   'P 1'
#
loop_
_entity.id
_entity.type
_entity.pdbx_description
1 polymer ?
#
loop_
_entity_poly.entity_id
_entity_poly.type
_entity_poly.pdbx_seq_one_letter_code
_entity_poly.pdbx_strand_id
1 'polypeptide(L)'
;MQLEDTLWAGLTDTHVKLPMALTAENLAAKYNITREDCDRYALKTQQRCKAAQDAGYFNAEMAPIEVKTRKGKETVEKDEHPKPQTTPEQLAKLPCVFKKDGTVTAGNASGVCDGAGA
;
A
#
# COMPACT_ATOMS: atom_id res chain seq x y z
N MET A 1 -17.30 -23.67 -16.34
CA MET A 1 -16.14 -23.41 -15.45
C MET A 1 -16.23 -21.96 -15.04
N GLN A 2 -16.34 -21.66 -13.75
CA GLN A 2 -16.30 -20.29 -13.26
C GLN A 2 -14.82 -19.93 -13.04
N LEU A 3 -14.38 -18.81 -13.61
CA LEU A 3 -13.03 -18.29 -13.41
C LEU A 3 -13.01 -17.55 -12.08
N GLU A 4 -12.06 -17.85 -11.20
CA GLU A 4 -11.90 -17.23 -9.89
C GLU A 4 -10.51 -16.61 -9.75
N ASP A 5 -10.47 -15.37 -9.24
CA ASP A 5 -9.23 -14.70 -8.85
C ASP A 5 -8.97 -15.00 -7.37
N THR A 6 -7.95 -15.81 -7.11
CA THR A 6 -7.61 -16.27 -5.76
C THR A 6 -7.02 -15.15 -4.88
N LEU A 7 -6.39 -14.15 -5.49
CA LEU A 7 -5.90 -12.97 -4.75
C LEU A 7 -7.09 -12.15 -4.26
N TRP A 8 -8.06 -11.87 -5.13
CA TRP A 8 -9.27 -11.14 -4.75
C TRP A 8 -10.08 -11.88 -3.68
N ALA A 9 -10.27 -13.19 -3.87
CA ALA A 9 -10.97 -14.03 -2.89
C ALA A 9 -10.24 -14.06 -1.54
N GLY A 10 -8.90 -14.14 -1.55
CA GLY A 10 -8.06 -14.15 -0.35
C GLY A 10 -8.07 -12.84 0.45
N LEU A 11 -8.45 -11.72 -0.17
CA LEU A 11 -8.59 -10.41 0.50
C LEU A 11 -9.95 -10.21 1.18
N THR A 12 -10.78 -11.25 1.24
CA THR A 12 -12.06 -11.28 1.96
C THR A 12 -12.01 -12.36 3.04
N ASP A 13 -12.28 -11.98 4.29
CA ASP A 13 -12.44 -12.98 5.35
C ASP A 13 -13.74 -13.75 5.10
N THR A 14 -13.62 -15.06 4.89
CA THR A 14 -14.74 -15.94 4.56
C THR A 14 -15.67 -16.22 5.74
N HIS A 15 -15.21 -16.05 6.99
CA HIS A 15 -16.02 -16.28 8.18
C HIS A 15 -17.02 -15.14 8.40
N VAL A 16 -16.54 -13.89 8.33
CA VAL A 16 -17.37 -12.69 8.52
C VAL A 16 -17.85 -12.07 7.22
N LYS A 17 -17.38 -12.58 6.07
CA LYS A 17 -17.72 -12.12 4.71
C LYS A 17 -17.42 -10.64 4.47
N LEU A 18 -16.30 -10.16 5.00
CA LEU A 18 -15.87 -8.77 4.87
C LEU A 18 -14.51 -8.67 4.16
N PRO A 19 -14.42 -7.85 3.10
CA PRO A 19 -13.14 -7.42 2.55
C PRO A 19 -12.30 -6.72 3.62
N MET A 20 -10.98 -6.88 3.57
CA MET A 20 -10.06 -6.28 4.55
C MET A 20 -10.21 -4.76 4.66
N ALA A 21 -10.50 -4.07 3.56
CA ALA A 21 -10.73 -2.63 3.62
C ALA A 21 -12.00 -2.24 4.41
N LEU A 22 -13.06 -3.07 4.40
CA LEU A 22 -14.25 -2.79 5.21
C LEU A 22 -14.02 -3.03 6.70
N THR A 23 -13.09 -3.91 7.08
CA THR A 23 -12.70 -4.04 8.48
C THR A 23 -11.94 -2.80 8.95
N ALA A 24 -11.11 -2.19 8.09
CA ALA A 24 -10.49 -0.89 8.35
C ALA A 24 -11.51 0.25 8.49
N GLU A 25 -12.54 0.30 7.63
CA GLU A 25 -13.63 1.28 7.77
C GLU A 25 -14.40 1.14 9.10
N ASN A 26 -14.56 -0.09 9.61
CA ASN A 26 -15.16 -0.31 10.92
C ASN A 26 -14.30 0.30 12.05
N LEU A 27 -12.97 0.18 11.96
CA LEU A 27 -12.06 0.81 12.90
C LEU A 27 -12.10 2.33 12.77
N ALA A 28 -12.16 2.86 11.55
CA ALA A 28 -12.26 4.29 11.31
C ALA A 28 -13.51 4.89 11.98
N ALA A 29 -14.67 4.24 11.80
CA ALA A 29 -15.90 4.64 12.48
C ALA A 29 -15.81 4.49 14.01
N LYS A 30 -15.26 3.38 14.50
CA LYS A 30 -15.15 3.10 15.94
C LYS A 30 -14.27 4.11 16.68
N TYR A 31 -13.19 4.57 16.05
CA TYR A 31 -12.20 5.45 16.66
C TYR A 31 -12.27 6.89 16.16
N ASN A 32 -13.31 7.24 15.38
CA ASN A 32 -13.47 8.56 14.78
C ASN A 32 -12.24 9.01 13.96
N ILE A 33 -11.63 8.07 13.23
CA ILE A 33 -10.50 8.38 12.34
C ILE A 33 -11.08 8.96 11.05
N THR A 34 -10.67 10.18 10.72
CA THR A 34 -11.18 10.88 9.55
C THR A 34 -10.42 10.48 8.29
N ARG A 35 -11.00 10.79 7.12
CA ARG A 35 -10.33 10.61 5.83
C ARG A 35 -9.02 11.41 5.76
N GLU A 36 -9.04 12.61 6.30
CA GLU A 36 -7.90 13.52 6.37
C GLU A 36 -6.78 12.97 7.28
N ASP A 37 -7.12 12.26 8.36
CA ASP A 37 -6.16 11.57 9.20
C ASP A 37 -5.46 10.42 8.46
N CYS A 38 -6.22 9.62 7.72
CA CYS A 38 -5.69 8.54 6.88
C CYS A 38 -4.73 9.08 5.81
N ASP A 39 -5.12 10.12 5.07
CA ASP A 39 -4.28 10.70 4.01
C ASP A 39 -3.04 11.38 4.59
N ARG A 40 -3.15 12.06 5.74
CA ARG A 40 -1.99 12.65 6.43
C ARG A 40 -1.00 11.57 6.89
N TYR A 41 -1.50 10.44 7.38
CA TYR A 41 -0.65 9.31 7.76
C TYR A 41 0.04 8.68 6.53
N ALA A 42 -0.70 8.48 5.44
CA ALA A 42 -0.15 7.95 4.20
C ALA A 42 0.96 8.82 3.62
N LEU A 43 0.77 10.14 3.59
CA LEU A 43 1.80 11.09 3.17
C LEU A 43 3.05 10.98 4.05
N LYS A 44 2.87 10.94 5.37
CA LYS A 44 3.98 10.79 6.32
C LYS A 44 4.77 9.50 6.09
N THR A 45 4.09 8.41 5.74
CA THR A 45 4.72 7.13 5.39
C THR A 45 5.57 7.25 4.13
N GLN A 46 5.07 7.89 3.06
CA GLN A 46 5.85 8.12 1.83
C GLN A 46 7.10 8.95 2.11
N GLN A 47 6.97 10.03 2.89
CA GLN A 47 8.09 10.90 3.28
C GLN A 47 9.14 10.16 4.10
N ARG A 48 8.72 9.34 5.07
CA ARG A 48 9.62 8.52 5.90
C ARG A 48 10.35 7.48 5.07
N CYS A 49 9.65 6.78 4.18
CA CYS A 49 10.27 5.79 3.30
C CYS A 49 11.33 6.45 2.40
N LYS A 50 11.02 7.58 1.77
CA LYS A 50 11.98 8.34 0.97
C LYS A 50 13.21 8.74 1.79
N ALA A 51 13.01 9.31 2.97
CA ALA A 51 14.10 9.73 3.83
C ALA A 51 14.99 8.55 4.28
N ALA A 52 14.40 7.40 4.60
CA ALA A 52 15.13 6.20 5.00
C ALA A 52 15.91 5.58 3.83
N GLN A 53 15.33 5.53 2.63
CA GLN A 53 16.01 5.08 1.41
C GLN A 53 17.19 6.00 1.07
N ASP A 54 17.02 7.33 1.14
CA ASP A 54 18.08 8.30 0.86
C ASP A 54 19.22 8.24 1.88
N ALA A 55 18.88 8.03 3.16
CA ALA A 55 19.84 7.92 4.24
C ALA A 55 20.53 6.55 4.31
N GLY A 56 20.14 5.60 3.45
CA GLY A 56 20.72 4.26 3.39
C GLY A 56 20.37 3.38 4.58
N TYR A 57 19.26 3.66 5.29
CA TYR A 57 18.86 2.89 6.48
C TYR A 57 18.50 1.45 6.15
N PHE A 58 18.03 1.18 4.93
CA PHE A 58 17.71 -0.17 4.47
C PHE A 58 18.93 -0.94 3.94
N ASN A 59 20.10 -0.31 3.80
CA ASN A 59 21.25 -0.95 3.15
C ASN A 59 21.71 -2.23 3.86
N ALA A 60 21.56 -2.30 5.18
CA ALA A 60 21.98 -3.46 5.98
C ALA A 60 21.01 -4.65 5.89
N GLU A 61 19.73 -4.40 5.57
CA GLU A 61 18.68 -5.44 5.46
C GLU A 61 18.33 -5.80 4.02
N MET A 62 18.76 -4.98 3.04
CA MET A 62 18.45 -5.21 1.63
C MET A 62 19.24 -6.40 1.06
N ALA A 63 18.53 -7.31 0.39
CA ALA A 63 19.10 -8.40 -0.39
C ALA A 63 18.86 -8.14 -1.89
N PRO A 64 19.83 -7.57 -2.63
CA PRO A 64 19.63 -7.20 -4.03
C PRO A 64 19.31 -8.39 -4.94
N ILE A 65 18.36 -8.22 -5.85
CA ILE A 65 17.92 -9.25 -6.79
C ILE A 65 18.18 -8.79 -8.23
N GLU A 66 18.83 -9.64 -9.03
CA GLU A 66 19.00 -9.38 -10.46
C GLU A 66 17.72 -9.76 -11.23
N VAL A 67 17.13 -8.80 -11.93
CA VAL A 67 15.94 -8.99 -12.76
C VAL A 67 16.26 -8.79 -14.24
N LYS A 68 15.52 -9.47 -15.11
CA LYS A 68 15.60 -9.27 -16.57
C LYS A 68 14.60 -8.20 -16.98
N THR A 69 15.10 -7.11 -17.55
CA THR A 69 14.28 -6.09 -18.20
C THR A 69 14.39 -6.21 -19.71
N ARG A 70 13.58 -5.44 -20.45
CA ARG A 70 13.72 -5.32 -21.91
C ARG A 70 15.07 -4.75 -22.34
N LYS A 71 15.77 -4.03 -21.46
CA LYS A 71 17.06 -3.37 -21.73
C LYS A 71 18.27 -4.17 -21.27
N GLY A 72 18.08 -5.31 -20.59
CA GLY A 72 19.15 -6.14 -20.05
C GLY A 72 18.90 -6.54 -18.61
N LYS A 73 19.96 -6.95 -17.92
CA LYS A 73 19.91 -7.25 -16.48
C LYS A 73 19.97 -5.95 -15.68
N GLU A 74 19.13 -5.85 -14.66
CA GLU A 74 19.10 -4.74 -13.71
C GLU A 74 19.09 -5.31 -12.29
N THR A 75 19.79 -4.67 -11.37
CA THR A 75 19.74 -5.03 -9.96
C THR A 75 18.66 -4.22 -9.27
N VAL A 76 17.68 -4.90 -8.69
CA VAL A 76 16.67 -4.30 -7.81
C VAL A 76 17.20 -4.34 -6.38
N GLU A 77 17.45 -3.16 -5.83
CA GLU A 77 18.00 -2.95 -4.48
C GLU A 77 17.24 -1.85 -3.70
N LYS A 78 16.08 -1.45 -4.21
CA LYS A 78 15.18 -0.47 -3.59
C LYS A 78 13.75 -0.92 -3.80
N ASP A 79 12.88 -0.64 -2.83
CA ASP A 79 11.46 -0.92 -2.97
C ASP A 79 10.86 -0.14 -4.15
N GLU A 80 10.10 -0.82 -5.00
CA GLU A 80 9.45 -0.24 -6.18
C GLU A 80 8.16 0.51 -5.84
N HIS A 81 7.40 0.01 -4.85
CA HIS A 81 6.06 0.50 -4.56
C HIS A 81 5.96 1.94 -4.00
N PRO A 82 6.90 2.43 -3.16
CA PRO A 82 6.85 3.79 -2.64
C PRO A 82 6.72 4.85 -3.75
N LYS A 83 5.89 5.87 -3.49
CA LYS A 83 5.63 7.00 -4.38
C LYS A 83 6.17 8.27 -3.71
N PRO A 84 7.47 8.55 -3.81
CA PRO A 84 8.11 9.61 -3.01
C PRO A 84 7.57 11.02 -3.33
N GLN A 85 6.93 11.20 -4.49
CA GLN A 85 6.39 12.48 -4.94
C GLN A 85 4.91 12.66 -4.62
N THR A 86 4.36 11.81 -3.74
CA THR A 86 2.99 11.96 -3.24
C THR A 86 2.79 13.32 -2.58
N THR A 87 1.69 14.00 -2.94
CA THR A 87 1.27 15.26 -2.32
C THR A 87 -0.08 15.12 -1.61
N PRO A 88 -0.39 15.97 -0.62
CA PRO A 88 -1.72 16.00 0.00
C PRO A 88 -2.86 16.14 -1.02
N GLU A 89 -2.68 16.97 -2.04
CA GLU A 89 -3.69 17.24 -3.07
C GLU A 89 -3.93 16.02 -3.96
N GLN A 90 -2.90 15.23 -4.22
CA GLN A 90 -3.04 13.97 -4.96
C GLN A 90 -3.83 12.95 -4.14
N LEU A 91 -3.55 12.82 -2.84
CA LEU A 91 -4.27 11.90 -1.95
C LEU A 91 -5.74 12.29 -1.81
N ALA A 92 -6.02 13.57 -1.56
CA ALA A 92 -7.39 14.08 -1.39
C ALA A 92 -8.30 13.84 -2.60
N LYS A 93 -7.72 13.80 -3.82
CA LYS A 93 -8.46 13.53 -5.07
C LYS A 93 -8.84 12.07 -5.26
N LEU A 94 -8.27 11.14 -4.48
CA LEU A 94 -8.54 9.71 -4.67
C LEU A 94 -9.92 9.34 -4.13
N PRO A 95 -10.71 8.55 -4.90
CA PRO A 95 -12.01 8.07 -4.45
C PRO A 95 -11.85 6.97 -3.39
N CYS A 96 -12.84 6.88 -2.50
CA CYS A 96 -12.95 5.76 -1.58
C CYS A 96 -13.38 4.52 -2.36
N VAL A 97 -12.67 3.41 -2.19
CA VAL A 97 -12.81 2.23 -3.08
C VAL A 97 -13.89 1.26 -2.59
N PHE A 98 -14.02 1.10 -1.27
CA PHE A 98 -14.83 0.03 -0.68
C PHE A 98 -16.14 0.51 -0.04
N LYS A 99 -16.22 1.80 0.32
CA LYS A 99 -17.39 2.39 0.95
C LYS A 99 -17.58 3.83 0.47
N LYS A 100 -18.81 4.19 0.10
CA LYS A 100 -19.18 5.57 -0.21
C LYS A 100 -18.98 6.43 1.05
N ASP A 101 -18.32 7.57 0.90
CA ASP A 101 -17.98 8.47 2.01
C ASP A 101 -17.16 7.78 3.12
N GLY A 102 -16.39 6.75 2.74
CA GLY A 102 -15.45 6.05 3.60
C GLY A 102 -14.12 6.80 3.76
N THR A 103 -13.14 6.13 4.32
CA THR A 103 -11.80 6.65 4.57
C THR A 103 -10.73 5.97 3.71
N VAL A 104 -10.96 4.75 3.23
CA VAL A 104 -9.96 3.93 2.55
C VAL A 104 -9.91 4.23 1.04
N THR A 105 -8.74 4.62 0.56
CA THR A 105 -8.43 4.88 -0.85
C THR A 105 -7.20 4.09 -1.30
N ALA A 106 -6.95 4.06 -2.61
CA ALA A 106 -5.73 3.46 -3.16
C ALA A 106 -4.43 4.19 -2.73
N GLY A 107 -4.51 5.40 -2.16
CA GLY A 107 -3.34 6.16 -1.72
C GLY A 107 -3.03 6.00 -0.24
N ASN A 108 -3.98 5.49 0.56
CA ASN A 108 -3.83 5.32 2.01
C ASN A 108 -4.00 3.85 2.48
N ALA A 109 -4.34 2.93 1.58
CA ALA A 109 -4.17 1.49 1.78
C ALA A 109 -2.78 1.03 1.32
N SER A 110 -2.31 -0.10 1.85
CA SER A 110 -1.12 -0.77 1.32
C SER A 110 -1.38 -1.34 -0.07
N GLY A 111 -0.34 -1.38 -0.92
CA GLY A 111 -0.39 -2.07 -2.20
C GLY A 111 -0.35 -3.60 -2.05
N VAL A 112 -0.68 -4.27 -3.14
CA VAL A 112 -0.26 -5.66 -3.36
C VAL A 112 1.19 -5.62 -3.81
N CYS A 113 2.06 -6.39 -3.14
CA CYS A 113 3.51 -6.39 -3.38
C CYS A 113 4.05 -7.81 -3.23
N ASP A 114 5.18 -8.06 -3.89
CA ASP A 114 5.94 -9.31 -3.79
C ASP A 114 7.22 -9.07 -2.97
N GLY A 115 7.56 -9.99 -2.06
CA GLY A 115 8.76 -9.89 -1.24
C GLY A 115 8.99 -11.12 -0.35
N ALA A 116 10.21 -11.25 0.17
CA ALA A 116 10.61 -12.29 1.12
C ALA A 116 11.68 -11.75 2.09
N GLY A 117 11.80 -12.37 3.27
CA GLY A 117 12.84 -12.07 4.27
C GLY A 117 13.22 -13.33 5.05
N ALA A 118 14.44 -13.38 5.57
CA ALA A 118 15.01 -14.52 6.30
C ALA A 118 15.91 -14.07 7.45
#